data_AF-A0A7J2U6Z5-F1
#
_entry.id   AF-A0A7J2U6Z5-F1
#
_cell.length_a   1.000
_cell.length_b   1.000
_cell.length_c   1.000
_cell.angle_alpha   90.00
_cell.angle_beta   90.00
_cell.angle_gamma   90.00
#
_symmetry.space_group_name_H-M   'P 1'
#
loop_
_entity.id
_entity.type
_entity.pdbx_description
1 polymer ?
#
loop_
_entity_poly.entity_id
_entity_poly.type
_entity_poly.pdbx_seq_one_letter_code
_entity_poly.pdbx_strand_id
1 'polypeptide(L)'
;MYIYSSNNLLEHGVEHMKDMSRGTRRRLMLAYVLLIVVAILFLGKIIWFPIAFMVVAGRSMEPTYRVGDLVIGVATYLRGFNVGDVVVCCRDFWRTACVVHRAVNISGNYVVTKGDANPGPDSPVPVSSVYYVIVAHIPWFIWIPLLAIVIILVGYLSYRESGKRVHAFPGLVVVSLVATYMAINAGILGFTYIDNSSPFYYTPRIDLVFASLDIHKSIYRIVLNLSELSLVDASCVVGGSLGVNTTRLVNGSTAIIDVYIPRDFYQFLWNRTSAKGVGYLPSPPASVMESFSIDCIFRLDRGELRGSYVAVFNWREPIVKSFNDTLVINNDNPVPISVRVELFSHTRQAVVFSREYRVEPLSQLVIDFSRFVKERDAYMARVYYNFLGVVRGQGAEIRIP
;
A
#
# COMPACT_ATOMS: atom_id res chain seq x y z
N MET A 1 -3.34 -52.23 -50.24
CA MET A 1 -2.02 -51.58 -50.14
C MET A 1 -1.65 -51.04 -51.51
N TYR A 2 -1.79 -49.73 -51.71
CA TYR A 2 -1.10 -48.98 -52.77
C TYR A 2 -0.66 -47.68 -52.12
N ILE A 3 0.60 -47.64 -51.70
CA ILE A 3 1.23 -46.46 -51.12
C ILE A 3 1.61 -45.57 -52.32
N TYR A 4 0.81 -44.55 -52.60
CA TYR A 4 1.22 -43.49 -53.52
C TYR A 4 2.35 -42.70 -52.85
N SER A 5 3.54 -42.78 -53.44
CA SER A 5 4.71 -42.00 -53.03
C SER A 5 4.40 -40.50 -53.04
N SER A 6 4.83 -39.77 -52.01
CA SER A 6 4.70 -38.31 -51.87
C SER A 6 5.33 -37.52 -53.03
N ASN A 7 6.24 -38.13 -53.80
CA ASN A 7 6.87 -37.51 -54.96
C ASN A 7 5.89 -37.27 -56.12
N ASN A 8 4.87 -38.11 -56.31
CA ASN A 8 3.90 -37.95 -57.41
C ASN A 8 2.92 -36.77 -57.21
N LEU A 9 2.70 -36.32 -55.97
CA LEU A 9 1.79 -35.20 -55.68
C LEU A 9 2.42 -33.85 -56.03
N LEU A 10 3.73 -33.70 -55.81
CA LEU A 10 4.48 -32.51 -56.22
C LEU A 10 4.66 -32.47 -57.74
N GLU A 11 4.95 -33.60 -58.39
CA GLU A 11 5.12 -33.66 -59.85
C GLU A 11 3.81 -33.35 -60.62
N HIS A 12 2.66 -33.88 -60.19
CA HIS A 12 1.38 -33.56 -60.81
C HIS A 12 0.92 -32.12 -60.58
N GLY A 13 1.22 -31.53 -59.42
CA GLY A 13 0.96 -30.10 -59.15
C GLY A 13 1.78 -29.17 -60.04
N VAL A 14 3.00 -29.58 -60.42
CA VAL A 14 3.90 -28.83 -61.30
C VAL A 14 3.48 -28.94 -62.78
N GLU A 15 3.01 -30.10 -63.23
CA GLU A 15 2.50 -30.27 -64.60
C GLU A 15 1.20 -29.51 -64.88
N HIS A 16 0.24 -29.52 -63.94
CA HIS A 16 -1.03 -28.80 -64.12
C HIS A 16 -0.86 -27.27 -64.12
N MET A 17 0.26 -26.79 -63.55
CA MET A 17 0.67 -25.40 -63.63
C MET A 17 1.07 -24.98 -65.06
N LYS A 18 1.45 -25.91 -65.94
CA LYS A 18 1.83 -25.61 -67.35
C LYS A 18 0.64 -25.30 -68.25
N ASP A 19 -0.57 -25.77 -67.92
CA ASP A 19 -1.77 -25.67 -68.76
C ASP A 19 -2.65 -24.42 -68.47
N MET A 20 -2.21 -23.58 -67.53
CA MET A 20 -2.94 -22.38 -67.11
C MET A 20 -2.63 -21.20 -68.04
N SER A 21 -3.62 -20.33 -68.29
CA SER A 21 -3.34 -19.05 -68.95
C SER A 21 -2.23 -18.32 -68.17
N ARG A 22 -1.15 -17.91 -68.86
CA ARG A 22 0.03 -17.28 -68.22
C ARG A 22 -0.37 -16.09 -67.34
N GLY A 23 -1.46 -15.40 -67.67
CA GLY A 23 -2.03 -14.28 -66.91
C GLY A 23 -2.65 -14.69 -65.58
N THR A 24 -3.45 -15.76 -65.54
CA THR A 24 -4.08 -16.24 -64.29
C THR A 24 -3.05 -16.81 -63.33
N ARG A 25 -2.08 -17.58 -63.84
CA ARG A 25 -0.99 -18.14 -63.03
C ARG A 25 -0.16 -17.07 -62.34
N ARG A 26 0.18 -16.01 -63.06
CA ARG A 26 0.92 -14.87 -62.51
C ARG A 26 0.14 -14.16 -61.40
N ARG A 27 -1.17 -13.96 -61.58
CA ARG A 27 -2.04 -13.32 -60.56
C ARG A 27 -2.15 -14.16 -59.29
N LEU A 28 -2.33 -15.46 -59.42
CA LEU A 28 -2.38 -16.39 -58.28
C LEU A 28 -1.05 -16.44 -57.52
N MET A 29 0.08 -16.52 -58.23
CA MET A 29 1.42 -16.49 -57.62
C MET A 29 1.64 -15.19 -56.82
N LEU A 30 1.29 -14.04 -57.39
CA LEU A 30 1.38 -12.76 -56.69
C LEU A 30 0.50 -12.73 -55.44
N ALA A 31 -0.72 -13.27 -55.51
CA ALA A 31 -1.62 -13.36 -54.37
C ALA A 31 -1.06 -14.26 -53.26
N TYR A 32 -0.46 -15.41 -53.59
CA TYR A 32 0.19 -16.26 -52.59
C TYR A 32 1.41 -15.60 -51.97
N VAL A 33 2.25 -14.95 -52.77
CA VAL A 33 3.39 -14.19 -52.25
C VAL A 33 2.91 -13.11 -51.28
N LEU A 34 1.84 -12.38 -51.63
CA LEU A 34 1.26 -11.38 -50.75
C LEU A 34 0.74 -11.99 -49.44
N LEU A 35 0.02 -13.11 -49.50
CA LEU A 35 -0.48 -13.81 -48.31
C LEU A 35 0.66 -14.30 -47.41
N ILE A 36 1.74 -14.80 -47.99
CA ILE A 36 2.94 -15.24 -47.26
C ILE A 36 3.61 -14.03 -46.60
N VAL A 37 3.76 -12.91 -47.31
CA VAL A 37 4.31 -11.67 -46.73
C VAL A 37 3.46 -11.20 -45.56
N VAL A 38 2.13 -11.17 -45.70
CA VAL A 38 1.21 -10.82 -44.61
C VAL A 38 1.37 -11.78 -43.43
N ALA A 39 1.45 -13.09 -43.67
CA ALA A 39 1.66 -14.08 -42.61
C ALA A 39 3.01 -13.86 -41.88
N ILE A 40 4.09 -13.55 -42.60
CA ILE A 40 5.39 -13.22 -42.02
C ILE A 40 5.29 -11.95 -41.15
N LEU A 41 4.55 -10.93 -41.59
CA LEU A 41 4.37 -9.70 -40.81
C LEU A 41 3.61 -9.95 -39.50
N PHE A 42 2.64 -10.88 -39.48
CA PHE A 42 1.99 -11.30 -38.24
C PHE A 42 2.92 -12.14 -37.33
N LEU A 43 3.81 -12.95 -37.92
CA LEU A 43 4.89 -13.62 -37.18
C LEU A 43 5.93 -12.65 -36.65
N GLY A 44 6.01 -11.45 -37.23
CA GLY A 44 7.03 -10.45 -36.98
C GLY A 44 7.24 -10.17 -35.50
N LYS A 45 6.16 -10.06 -34.72
CA LYS A 45 6.24 -9.84 -33.27
C LYS A 45 7.03 -10.95 -32.57
N ILE A 46 6.73 -12.22 -32.86
CA ILE A 46 7.35 -13.37 -32.19
C ILE A 46 8.84 -13.44 -32.51
N ILE A 47 9.23 -13.21 -33.77
CA ILE A 47 10.62 -13.28 -34.23
C ILE A 47 11.39 -11.95 -34.10
N TRP A 48 10.77 -10.90 -33.54
CA TRP A 48 11.31 -9.53 -33.44
C TRP A 48 11.73 -8.91 -34.80
N PHE A 49 10.91 -9.15 -35.83
CA PHE A 49 11.11 -8.60 -37.17
C PHE A 49 10.99 -7.07 -37.19
N PRO A 50 11.67 -6.35 -38.10
CA PRO A 50 11.61 -4.88 -38.23
C PRO A 50 10.20 -4.27 -38.22
N ILE A 51 9.24 -4.96 -38.84
CA ILE A 51 7.85 -4.53 -38.95
C ILE A 51 6.97 -5.68 -38.49
N ALA A 52 6.01 -5.41 -37.61
CA ALA A 52 5.09 -6.41 -37.11
C ALA A 52 3.64 -5.94 -37.21
N PHE A 53 2.77 -6.85 -37.65
CA PHE A 53 1.32 -6.70 -37.62
C PHE A 53 0.77 -7.32 -36.34
N MET A 54 -0.03 -6.56 -35.60
CA MET A 54 -0.59 -6.98 -34.32
C MET A 54 -2.05 -6.56 -34.26
N VAL A 55 -2.89 -7.37 -33.61
CA VAL A 55 -4.31 -7.06 -33.41
C VAL A 55 -4.52 -6.60 -31.97
N VAL A 56 -5.20 -5.48 -31.79
CA VAL A 56 -5.52 -4.94 -30.47
C VAL A 56 -6.58 -5.83 -29.81
N ALA A 57 -6.26 -6.40 -28.64
CA ALA A 57 -7.17 -7.30 -27.93
C ALA A 57 -7.93 -6.62 -26.77
N GLY A 58 -7.37 -5.55 -26.19
CA GLY A 58 -7.91 -4.87 -25.01
C GLY A 58 -8.56 -3.51 -25.29
N ARG A 59 -9.22 -2.96 -24.27
CA ARG A 59 -9.92 -1.66 -24.32
C ARG A 59 -9.14 -0.51 -23.67
N SER A 60 -7.94 -0.76 -23.14
CA SER A 60 -7.14 0.23 -22.39
C SER A 60 -6.66 1.40 -23.25
N MET A 61 -6.65 1.24 -24.58
CA MET A 61 -6.24 2.27 -25.54
C MET A 61 -7.44 2.98 -26.19
N GLU A 62 -8.68 2.75 -25.74
CA GLU A 62 -9.82 3.53 -26.22
C GLU A 62 -9.67 5.02 -25.80
N PRO A 63 -10.03 6.00 -26.64
CA PRO A 63 -10.61 5.87 -27.98
C PRO A 63 -9.59 5.74 -29.12
N THR A 64 -8.28 5.82 -28.82
CA THR A 64 -7.20 5.83 -29.83
C THR A 64 -7.16 4.54 -30.66
N TYR A 65 -7.25 3.39 -30.00
CA TYR A 65 -7.36 2.08 -30.65
C TYR A 65 -8.54 1.30 -30.08
N ARG A 66 -9.25 0.58 -30.95
CA ARG A 66 -10.38 -0.28 -30.57
C ARG A 66 -9.97 -1.75 -30.65
N VAL A 67 -10.70 -2.58 -29.90
CA VAL A 67 -10.55 -4.03 -29.98
C VAL A 67 -10.77 -4.49 -31.43
N GLY A 68 -9.84 -5.29 -31.93
CA GLY A 68 -9.81 -5.80 -33.30
C GLY A 68 -9.00 -4.95 -34.29
N ASP A 69 -8.58 -3.74 -33.92
CA ASP A 69 -7.81 -2.91 -34.84
C ASP A 69 -6.45 -3.54 -35.16
N LEU A 70 -6.03 -3.45 -36.42
CA LEU A 70 -4.73 -3.90 -36.87
C LEU A 70 -3.73 -2.77 -36.70
N VAL A 71 -2.75 -2.93 -35.83
CA VAL A 71 -1.67 -1.95 -35.61
C VAL A 71 -0.38 -2.41 -36.28
N ILE A 72 0.36 -1.45 -36.81
CA ILE A 72 1.64 -1.65 -37.48
C ILE A 72 2.73 -1.12 -36.56
N GLY A 73 3.55 -2.02 -36.04
CA GLY A 73 4.70 -1.70 -35.20
C GLY A 73 5.98 -1.65 -36.00
N VAL A 74 6.82 -0.64 -35.72
CA VAL A 74 8.22 -0.58 -36.18
C VAL A 74 9.12 -0.85 -34.98
N ALA A 75 10.10 -1.73 -35.15
CA ALA A 75 10.94 -2.17 -34.06
C ALA A 75 11.76 -1.02 -33.46
N THR A 76 11.87 -0.98 -32.13
CA THR A 76 12.55 0.11 -31.40
C THR A 76 14.03 0.23 -31.72
N TYR A 77 14.71 -0.87 -32.07
CA TYR A 77 16.11 -0.83 -32.51
C TYR A 77 16.33 -0.08 -33.83
N LEU A 78 15.27 0.23 -34.59
CA LEU A 78 15.38 0.99 -35.84
C LEU A 78 15.14 2.49 -35.68
N ARG A 79 14.26 2.90 -34.75
CA ARG A 79 13.83 4.31 -34.65
C ARG A 79 13.83 4.89 -33.23
N GLY A 80 14.20 4.11 -32.22
CA GLY A 80 13.99 4.48 -30.82
C GLY A 80 12.51 4.70 -30.50
N PHE A 81 12.23 5.32 -29.36
CA PHE A 81 10.91 5.80 -28.97
C PHE A 81 11.05 6.96 -27.98
N ASN A 82 10.05 7.82 -27.91
CA ASN A 82 10.02 8.99 -27.05
C ASN A 82 8.76 9.02 -26.18
N VAL A 83 8.73 9.93 -25.20
CA VAL A 83 7.50 10.24 -24.46
C VAL A 83 6.42 10.71 -25.45
N GLY A 84 5.22 10.16 -25.32
CA GLY A 84 4.08 10.40 -26.21
C GLY A 84 3.83 9.28 -27.23
N ASP A 85 4.86 8.47 -27.54
CA ASP A 85 4.73 7.35 -28.46
C ASP A 85 3.86 6.23 -27.88
N VAL A 86 3.11 5.55 -28.74
CA VAL A 86 2.43 4.30 -28.35
C VAL A 86 3.34 3.12 -28.63
N VAL A 87 3.69 2.40 -27.57
CA VAL A 87 4.70 1.36 -27.60
C VAL A 87 4.14 0.00 -27.22
N VAL A 88 4.80 -1.05 -27.70
CA VAL A 88 4.49 -2.45 -27.39
C VAL A 88 5.56 -2.98 -26.44
N CYS A 89 5.16 -3.18 -25.18
CA CYS A 89 6.01 -3.71 -24.13
C CYS A 89 5.67 -5.18 -23.90
N CYS A 90 6.67 -6.08 -23.92
CA CYS A 90 6.44 -7.52 -23.70
C CYS A 90 7.19 -8.02 -22.47
N ARG A 91 6.56 -8.92 -21.71
CA ARG A 91 7.12 -9.47 -20.46
C ARG A 91 7.89 -10.78 -20.65
N ASP A 92 7.74 -11.42 -21.80
CA ASP A 92 8.34 -12.72 -22.11
C ASP A 92 9.28 -12.66 -23.32
N PHE A 93 10.21 -13.62 -23.37
CA PHE A 93 11.20 -13.73 -24.45
C PHE A 93 10.55 -13.98 -25.83
N TRP A 94 9.43 -14.71 -25.87
CA TRP A 94 8.72 -15.04 -27.10
C TRP A 94 7.78 -13.92 -27.57
N ARG A 95 7.72 -12.80 -26.85
CA ARG A 95 6.84 -11.66 -27.13
C ARG A 95 5.38 -12.10 -27.30
N THR A 96 4.93 -13.03 -26.48
CA THR A 96 3.54 -13.53 -26.48
C THR A 96 2.66 -12.71 -25.53
N ALA A 97 3.21 -12.26 -24.40
CA ALA A 97 2.55 -11.44 -23.39
C ALA A 97 2.97 -9.97 -23.52
N CYS A 98 2.25 -9.23 -24.36
CA CYS A 98 2.55 -7.84 -24.68
C CYS A 98 1.39 -6.91 -24.36
N VAL A 99 1.72 -5.71 -23.89
CA VAL A 99 0.80 -4.60 -23.62
C VAL A 99 1.14 -3.45 -24.56
N VAL A 100 0.10 -2.80 -25.07
CA VAL A 100 0.21 -1.65 -25.97
C VAL A 100 -0.27 -0.42 -25.24
N HIS A 101 0.63 0.48 -24.83
CA HIS A 101 0.28 1.68 -24.07
C HIS A 101 1.16 2.88 -24.48
N ARG A 102 0.75 4.09 -24.10
CA ARG A 102 1.48 5.32 -24.40
C ARG A 102 2.60 5.54 -23.39
N ALA A 103 3.81 5.80 -23.86
CA ALA A 103 4.92 6.19 -23.00
C ALA A 103 4.64 7.59 -22.41
N VAL A 104 4.55 7.71 -21.09
CA VAL A 104 4.26 9.00 -20.41
C VAL A 104 5.48 9.56 -19.67
N ASN A 105 6.44 8.71 -19.32
CA ASN A 105 7.70 9.13 -18.71
C ASN A 105 8.82 8.14 -19.08
N ILE A 106 10.02 8.65 -19.33
CA ILE A 106 11.23 7.85 -19.50
C ILE A 106 12.26 8.39 -18.50
N SER A 107 12.73 7.54 -17.60
CA SER A 107 13.70 7.90 -16.57
C SER A 107 14.74 6.79 -16.41
N GLY A 108 16.00 7.11 -16.72
CA GLY A 108 17.09 6.15 -16.73
C GLY A 108 16.79 4.97 -17.67
N ASN A 109 16.85 3.75 -17.13
CA ASN A 109 16.57 2.51 -17.86
C ASN A 109 15.12 2.04 -17.75
N TYR A 110 14.22 2.90 -17.27
CA TYR A 110 12.80 2.57 -17.10
C TYR A 110 11.90 3.50 -17.91
N VAL A 111 10.80 2.95 -18.38
CA VAL A 111 9.70 3.67 -19.01
C VAL A 111 8.42 3.43 -18.22
N VAL A 112 7.66 4.49 -18.02
CA VAL A 112 6.29 4.44 -17.49
C VAL A 112 5.35 4.58 -18.66
N THR A 113 4.47 3.58 -18.83
CA THR A 113 3.42 3.61 -19.84
C THR A 113 2.05 3.86 -19.21
N LYS A 114 1.08 4.25 -20.02
CA LYS A 114 -0.31 4.40 -19.60
C LYS A 114 -1.25 4.08 -20.77
N GLY A 115 -2.26 3.26 -20.52
CA GLY A 115 -3.39 3.12 -21.44
C GLY A 115 -4.21 4.41 -21.51
N ASP A 116 -4.57 4.86 -22.71
CA ASP A 116 -5.32 6.12 -22.89
C ASP A 116 -6.64 6.16 -22.11
N ALA A 117 -7.29 5.00 -21.90
CA ALA A 117 -8.50 4.84 -21.09
C ALA A 117 -8.24 4.57 -19.59
N ASN A 118 -6.99 4.31 -19.19
CA ASN A 118 -6.68 3.92 -17.81
C ASN A 118 -6.71 5.14 -16.88
N PRO A 119 -7.16 4.98 -15.61
CA PRO A 119 -7.21 6.09 -14.65
C PRO A 119 -5.82 6.57 -14.23
N GLY A 120 -4.83 5.67 -14.17
CA GLY A 120 -3.45 5.96 -13.76
C GLY A 120 -2.42 5.29 -14.68
N PRO A 121 -1.13 5.66 -14.53
CA PRO A 121 -0.03 5.01 -15.24
C PRO A 121 0.21 3.58 -14.76
N ASP A 122 0.80 2.77 -15.62
CA ASP A 122 1.25 1.41 -15.27
C ASP A 122 2.56 1.46 -14.45
N SER A 123 2.93 0.33 -13.86
CA SER A 123 4.24 0.19 -13.21
C SER A 123 5.39 0.42 -14.19
N PRO A 124 6.51 1.05 -13.76
CA PRO A 124 7.68 1.22 -14.62
C PRO A 124 8.20 -0.12 -15.14
N VAL A 125 8.49 -0.19 -16.43
CA VAL A 125 9.11 -1.36 -17.08
C VAL A 125 10.48 -1.01 -17.65
N PRO A 126 11.42 -1.97 -17.73
CA PRO A 126 12.73 -1.71 -18.33
C PRO A 126 12.58 -1.27 -19.80
N VAL A 127 13.38 -0.30 -20.25
CA VAL A 127 13.42 0.14 -21.65
C VAL A 127 13.69 -1.03 -22.62
N SER A 128 14.44 -2.03 -22.18
CA SER A 128 14.71 -3.27 -22.93
C SER A 128 13.47 -4.14 -23.17
N SER A 129 12.36 -3.89 -22.47
CA SER A 129 11.10 -4.61 -22.67
C SER A 129 10.21 -3.98 -23.74
N VAL A 130 10.63 -2.85 -24.33
CA VAL A 130 9.89 -2.10 -25.35
C VAL A 130 10.38 -2.52 -26.74
N TYR A 131 9.56 -3.28 -27.46
CA TYR A 131 9.97 -3.94 -28.71
C TYR A 131 9.55 -3.19 -29.97
N TYR A 132 8.38 -2.54 -29.96
CA TYR A 132 7.83 -1.84 -31.11
C TYR A 132 7.25 -0.49 -30.73
N VAL A 133 7.27 0.44 -31.68
CA VAL A 133 6.45 1.65 -31.64
C VAL A 133 5.39 1.56 -32.72
N ILE A 134 4.15 1.83 -32.36
CA ILE A 134 3.04 1.80 -33.31
C ILE A 134 3.06 3.07 -34.15
N VAL A 135 3.04 2.90 -35.47
CA VAL A 135 3.19 3.98 -36.45
C VAL A 135 1.92 4.22 -37.25
N ALA A 136 1.06 3.21 -37.34
CA ALA A 136 -0.19 3.24 -38.06
C ALA A 136 -1.15 2.20 -37.50
N HIS A 137 -2.44 2.41 -37.73
CA HIS A 137 -3.48 1.43 -37.44
C HIS A 137 -4.53 1.41 -38.55
N ILE A 138 -5.19 0.27 -38.70
CA ILE A 138 -6.31 0.06 -39.63
C ILE A 138 -7.49 -0.46 -38.80
N PRO A 139 -8.63 0.23 -38.81
CA PRO A 139 -9.81 -0.20 -38.06
C PRO A 139 -10.29 -1.60 -38.45
N TRP A 140 -10.78 -2.36 -37.47
CA TRP A 140 -11.22 -3.75 -37.68
C TRP A 140 -12.27 -3.93 -38.77
N PHE A 141 -13.21 -2.98 -38.86
CA PHE A 141 -14.28 -3.00 -39.86
C PHE A 141 -13.79 -2.71 -41.29
N ILE A 142 -12.51 -2.34 -41.47
CA ILE A 142 -11.88 -2.18 -42.79
C ILE A 142 -11.06 -3.41 -43.14
N TRP A 143 -10.11 -3.82 -42.29
CA TRP A 143 -9.16 -4.87 -42.66
C TRP A 143 -9.76 -6.27 -42.63
N ILE A 144 -10.71 -6.56 -41.73
CA ILE A 144 -11.34 -7.89 -41.65
C ILE A 144 -12.16 -8.18 -42.92
N PRO A 145 -13.08 -7.31 -43.37
CA PRO A 145 -13.80 -7.55 -44.62
C PRO A 145 -12.87 -7.61 -45.84
N LEU A 146 -11.85 -6.74 -45.91
CA LEU A 146 -10.89 -6.73 -47.01
C LEU A 146 -10.14 -8.08 -47.09
N LEU A 147 -9.66 -8.57 -45.95
CA LEU A 147 -8.97 -9.84 -45.88
C LEU A 147 -9.90 -11.01 -46.27
N ALA A 148 -11.15 -11.00 -45.79
CA ALA A 148 -12.13 -12.01 -46.16
C ALA A 148 -12.40 -12.03 -47.67
N ILE A 149 -12.55 -10.86 -48.30
CA ILE A 149 -12.72 -10.74 -49.75
C ILE A 149 -11.51 -11.33 -50.49
N VAL A 150 -10.29 -11.02 -50.05
CA VAL A 150 -9.06 -11.56 -50.66
C VAL A 150 -9.02 -13.08 -50.53
N ILE A 151 -9.31 -13.63 -49.36
CA ILE A 151 -9.34 -15.09 -49.13
C ILE A 151 -10.40 -15.77 -50.00
N ILE A 152 -11.61 -15.23 -50.06
CA ILE A 152 -12.71 -15.76 -50.87
C ILE A 152 -12.35 -15.68 -52.35
N LEU A 153 -11.78 -14.57 -52.82
CA LEU A 153 -11.37 -14.39 -54.21
C LEU A 153 -10.26 -15.37 -54.59
N VAL A 154 -9.23 -15.51 -53.75
CA VAL A 154 -8.13 -16.47 -53.97
C VAL A 154 -8.68 -17.90 -53.96
N GLY A 155 -9.57 -18.23 -53.03
CA GLY A 155 -10.25 -19.53 -52.96
C GLY A 155 -11.10 -19.81 -54.19
N TYR A 156 -11.89 -18.84 -54.65
CA TYR A 156 -12.73 -18.94 -55.85
C TYR A 156 -11.90 -19.13 -57.12
N LEU A 157 -10.85 -18.31 -57.31
CA LEU A 157 -9.94 -18.43 -58.45
C LEU A 157 -9.22 -19.78 -58.43
N SER A 158 -8.78 -20.23 -57.26
CA SER A 158 -8.15 -21.56 -57.10
C SER A 158 -9.13 -22.70 -57.42
N TYR A 159 -10.38 -22.61 -56.96
CA TYR A 159 -11.42 -23.61 -57.20
C TYR A 159 -11.82 -23.68 -58.68
N ARG A 160 -12.05 -22.51 -59.30
CA ARG A 160 -12.44 -22.41 -60.72
C ARG A 160 -11.39 -23.05 -61.64
N GLU A 161 -10.11 -22.82 -61.35
CA GLU A 161 -9.01 -23.33 -62.16
C GLU A 161 -8.72 -24.82 -61.90
N SER A 162 -9.05 -25.36 -60.72
CA SER A 162 -8.79 -26.77 -60.36
C SER A 162 -9.79 -27.77 -60.96
N GLY A 163 -10.67 -27.34 -61.86
CA GLY A 163 -11.53 -28.25 -62.66
C GLY A 163 -12.34 -29.26 -61.83
N LYS A 164 -12.86 -28.85 -60.66
CA LYS A 164 -13.63 -29.70 -59.72
C LYS A 164 -12.88 -30.91 -59.12
N ARG A 165 -11.57 -31.07 -59.32
CA ARG A 165 -10.76 -32.08 -58.60
C ARG A 165 -10.15 -31.46 -57.35
N VAL A 166 -10.78 -31.68 -56.21
CA VAL A 166 -10.44 -31.13 -54.88
C VAL A 166 -9.21 -31.81 -54.25
N HIS A 167 -8.28 -32.35 -55.06
CA HIS A 167 -7.06 -32.93 -54.51
C HIS A 167 -6.00 -31.85 -54.32
N ALA A 168 -5.85 -31.43 -53.06
CA ALA A 168 -4.71 -30.74 -52.45
C ALA A 168 -3.92 -29.81 -53.38
N PHE A 169 -4.57 -28.75 -53.87
CA PHE A 169 -3.86 -27.69 -54.55
C PHE A 169 -3.02 -26.90 -53.51
N PRO A 170 -1.77 -26.50 -53.81
CA PRO A 170 -0.90 -25.76 -52.89
C PRO A 170 -1.57 -24.51 -52.28
N GLY A 171 -2.47 -23.88 -53.04
CA GLY A 171 -3.23 -22.72 -52.60
C GLY A 171 -4.19 -22.95 -51.45
N LEU A 172 -4.90 -24.08 -51.46
CA LEU A 172 -5.82 -24.45 -50.38
C LEU A 172 -5.03 -24.71 -49.09
N VAL A 173 -3.85 -25.32 -49.22
CA VAL A 173 -2.93 -25.54 -48.09
C VAL A 173 -2.43 -24.21 -47.53
N VAL A 174 -2.02 -23.26 -48.39
CA VAL A 174 -1.57 -21.92 -47.94
C VAL A 174 -2.71 -21.16 -47.24
N VAL A 175 -3.91 -21.14 -47.81
CA VAL A 175 -5.07 -20.46 -47.20
C VAL A 175 -5.43 -21.09 -45.86
N SER A 176 -5.45 -22.43 -45.78
CA SER A 176 -5.70 -23.14 -44.52
C SER A 176 -4.61 -22.88 -43.49
N LEU A 177 -3.33 -22.86 -43.87
CA LEU A 177 -2.23 -22.54 -42.95
C LEU A 177 -2.32 -21.11 -42.42
N VAL A 178 -2.64 -20.13 -43.27
CA VAL A 178 -2.83 -18.73 -42.86
C VAL A 178 -4.04 -18.58 -41.95
N ALA A 179 -5.17 -19.21 -42.29
CA ALA A 179 -6.39 -19.16 -41.50
C ALA A 179 -6.21 -19.85 -40.13
N THR A 180 -5.56 -21.02 -40.09
CA THR A 180 -5.21 -21.72 -38.85
C THR A 180 -4.23 -20.88 -38.02
N TYR A 181 -3.24 -20.26 -38.64
CA TYR A 181 -2.29 -19.38 -37.94
C TYR A 181 -2.96 -18.14 -37.35
N MET A 182 -3.91 -17.53 -38.07
CA MET A 182 -4.72 -16.41 -37.56
C MET A 182 -5.62 -16.85 -36.40
N ALA A 183 -6.25 -18.02 -36.51
CA ALA A 183 -7.06 -18.59 -35.44
C ALA A 183 -6.22 -18.91 -34.20
N ILE A 184 -5.00 -19.42 -34.37
CA ILE A 184 -4.05 -19.68 -33.29
C ILE A 184 -3.59 -18.37 -32.64
N ASN A 185 -3.27 -17.33 -33.41
CA ASN A 185 -2.90 -16.03 -32.84
C ASN A 185 -4.06 -15.41 -32.06
N ALA A 186 -5.28 -15.41 -32.62
CA ALA A 186 -6.46 -14.90 -31.94
C ALA A 186 -6.77 -15.71 -30.66
N GLY A 187 -6.67 -17.04 -30.72
CA GLY A 187 -6.90 -17.92 -29.58
C GLY A 187 -5.84 -17.80 -28.49
N ILE A 188 -4.55 -17.90 -28.85
CA ILE A 188 -3.46 -17.81 -27.86
C ILE A 188 -3.41 -16.42 -27.25
N LEU A 189 -3.51 -15.34 -28.03
CA LEU A 189 -3.45 -13.97 -27.51
C LEU A 189 -4.71 -13.59 -26.72
N GLY A 190 -5.89 -14.12 -27.08
CA GLY A 190 -7.14 -13.85 -26.39
C GLY A 190 -7.32 -14.60 -25.07
N PHE A 191 -6.84 -15.85 -24.98
CA PHE A 191 -7.05 -16.69 -23.79
C PHE A 191 -5.92 -16.65 -22.76
N THR A 192 -4.67 -16.35 -23.14
CA THR A 192 -3.54 -16.60 -22.22
C THR A 192 -3.09 -15.42 -21.38
N TYR A 193 -3.42 -14.17 -21.72
CA TYR A 193 -2.91 -13.01 -20.96
C TYR A 193 -3.91 -11.85 -20.90
N ILE A 194 -4.99 -12.01 -20.12
CA ILE A 194 -5.53 -10.88 -19.38
C ILE A 194 -4.54 -10.65 -18.23
N ASP A 195 -3.75 -9.58 -18.31
CA ASP A 195 -2.91 -9.19 -17.18
C ASP A 195 -3.81 -8.83 -15.99
N ASN A 196 -4.11 -9.82 -15.16
CA ASN A 196 -4.81 -9.67 -13.89
C ASN A 196 -3.86 -9.25 -12.76
N SER A 197 -2.59 -8.93 -13.05
CA SER A 197 -1.71 -8.43 -12.00
C SER A 197 -2.26 -7.10 -11.51
N SER A 198 -2.61 -7.08 -10.22
CA SER A 198 -3.11 -5.87 -9.58
C SER A 198 -2.01 -4.80 -9.67
N PRO A 199 -2.33 -3.56 -10.07
CA PRO A 199 -1.33 -2.49 -10.11
C PRO A 199 -0.61 -2.41 -8.76
N PHE A 200 0.71 -2.48 -8.79
CA PHE A 200 1.54 -2.41 -7.59
C PHE A 200 1.75 -0.93 -7.25
N TYR A 201 0.98 -0.43 -6.30
CA TYR A 201 1.13 0.95 -5.82
C TYR A 201 2.28 1.01 -4.81
N TYR A 202 3.31 1.81 -5.10
CA TYR A 202 4.30 2.19 -4.09
C TYR A 202 3.63 3.18 -3.14
N THR A 203 3.17 2.70 -1.98
CA THR A 203 2.67 3.57 -0.93
C THR A 203 3.86 4.06 -0.11
N PRO A 204 4.08 5.39 -0.01
CA PRO A 204 5.14 5.92 0.85
C PRO A 204 4.90 5.42 2.29
N ARG A 205 5.92 4.81 2.88
CA ARG A 205 5.86 4.33 4.26
C ARG A 205 6.23 5.45 5.20
N ILE A 206 5.36 5.66 6.18
CA ILE A 206 5.62 6.51 7.34
C ILE A 206 5.86 5.56 8.51
N ASP A 207 7.03 5.67 9.11
CA ASP A 207 7.41 4.80 10.21
C ASP A 207 7.25 5.54 11.54
N LEU A 208 6.61 4.88 12.50
CA LEU A 208 6.61 5.33 13.89
C LEU A 208 7.97 4.98 14.50
N VAL A 209 8.77 6.00 14.81
CA VAL A 209 10.07 5.79 15.47
C VAL A 209 9.85 5.45 16.94
N PHE A 210 9.05 6.26 17.65
CA PHE A 210 8.57 5.94 18.99
C PHE A 210 7.37 6.82 19.37
N ALA A 211 6.62 6.37 20.38
CA ALA A 211 5.62 7.17 21.06
C ALA A 211 5.68 6.91 22.57
N SER A 212 5.68 7.96 23.39
CA SER A 212 5.81 7.82 24.85
C SER A 212 5.12 8.95 25.61
N LEU A 213 4.55 8.61 26.77
CA LEU A 213 3.98 9.58 27.71
C LEU A 213 5.04 10.05 28.72
N ASP A 214 5.25 11.36 28.82
CA ASP A 214 5.92 12.01 29.95
C ASP A 214 4.85 12.57 30.90
N ILE A 215 4.59 11.86 32.00
CA ILE A 215 3.55 12.23 32.96
C ILE A 215 3.87 13.53 33.71
N HIS A 216 5.16 13.83 33.94
CA HIS A 216 5.58 15.02 34.67
C HIS A 216 5.32 16.29 33.88
N LYS A 217 5.49 16.22 32.55
CA LYS A 217 5.18 17.32 31.63
C LYS A 217 3.73 17.28 31.12
N SER A 218 3.02 16.18 31.35
CA SER A 218 1.70 15.92 30.73
C SER A 218 1.74 16.00 29.20
N ILE A 219 2.82 15.49 28.61
CA ILE A 219 3.06 15.50 27.16
C ILE A 219 3.16 14.07 26.66
N TYR A 220 2.37 13.75 25.63
CA TYR A 220 2.57 12.54 24.84
C TYR A 220 3.33 12.88 23.57
N ARG A 221 4.53 12.33 23.42
CA ARG A 221 5.42 12.58 22.28
C ARG A 221 5.28 11.48 21.27
N ILE A 222 5.06 11.86 20.01
CA ILE A 222 5.01 10.97 18.85
C ILE A 222 6.11 11.41 17.89
N VAL A 223 6.97 10.48 17.47
CA VAL A 223 8.04 10.74 16.50
C VAL A 223 7.83 9.88 15.27
N LEU A 224 7.62 10.53 14.13
CA LEU A 224 7.38 9.91 12.84
C LEU A 224 8.56 10.18 11.89
N ASN A 225 8.94 9.17 11.13
CA ASN A 225 9.80 9.34 9.96
C ASN A 225 8.91 9.41 8.71
N LEU A 226 8.86 10.60 8.09
CA LEU A 226 7.99 10.92 6.97
C LEU A 226 8.57 10.49 5.61
N SER A 227 9.80 9.96 5.58
CA SER A 227 10.51 9.60 4.35
C SER A 227 10.61 10.80 3.38
N GLU A 228 9.74 10.88 2.37
CA GLU A 228 9.69 11.95 1.36
C GLU A 228 8.49 12.91 1.51
N LEU A 229 7.65 12.70 2.53
CA LEU A 229 6.44 13.50 2.78
C LEU A 229 6.72 14.65 3.73
N SER A 230 5.89 15.69 3.67
CA SER A 230 5.97 16.83 4.59
C SER A 230 4.70 16.96 5.42
N LEU A 231 4.88 17.23 6.71
CA LEU A 231 3.77 17.44 7.65
C LEU A 231 3.28 18.88 7.58
N VAL A 232 2.02 19.06 7.18
CA VAL A 232 1.35 20.35 7.11
C VAL A 232 0.70 20.68 8.45
N ASP A 233 -0.05 19.73 9.01
CA ASP A 233 -0.80 19.92 10.25
C ASP A 233 -0.99 18.62 11.03
N ALA A 234 -1.24 18.73 12.33
CA ALA A 234 -1.47 17.61 13.22
C ALA A 234 -2.53 17.96 14.26
N SER A 235 -3.66 17.27 14.21
CA SER A 235 -4.75 17.41 15.19
C SER A 235 -4.95 16.10 15.93
N CYS A 236 -5.00 16.13 17.26
CA CYS A 236 -5.20 14.95 18.08
C CYS A 236 -6.39 15.12 19.04
N VAL A 237 -7.03 14.01 19.37
CA VAL A 237 -8.06 13.91 20.41
C VAL A 237 -7.65 12.83 21.42
N VAL A 238 -8.02 13.04 22.68
CA VAL A 238 -7.72 12.12 23.78
C VAL A 238 -9.02 11.52 24.29
N GLY A 239 -9.02 10.21 24.58
CA GLY A 239 -10.20 9.53 25.12
C GLY A 239 -11.41 9.54 24.17
N GLY A 240 -11.17 9.67 22.86
CA GLY A 240 -12.15 9.58 21.79
C GLY A 240 -12.81 10.90 21.36
N SER A 241 -12.78 11.96 22.17
CA SER A 241 -13.49 13.21 21.81
C SER A 241 -12.88 14.51 22.35
N LEU A 242 -11.95 14.45 23.30
CA LEU A 242 -11.37 15.66 23.87
C LEU A 242 -10.28 16.19 22.93
N GLY A 243 -10.59 17.28 22.21
CA GLY A 243 -9.59 18.01 21.43
C GLY A 243 -8.49 18.57 22.32
N VAL A 244 -7.24 18.39 21.91
CA VAL A 244 -6.06 18.79 22.68
C VAL A 244 -5.11 19.64 21.88
N ASN A 245 -4.35 20.49 22.58
CA ASN A 245 -3.31 21.30 21.95
C ASN A 245 -2.17 20.39 21.51
N THR A 246 -1.68 20.64 20.30
CA THR A 246 -0.57 19.93 19.69
C THR A 246 0.50 20.92 19.26
N THR A 247 1.76 20.59 19.49
CA THR A 247 2.90 21.32 18.89
C THR A 247 3.64 20.41 17.94
N ARG A 248 4.10 20.98 16.83
CA ARG A 248 4.82 20.26 15.79
C ARG A 248 6.21 20.85 15.60
N LEU A 249 7.21 19.99 15.55
CA LEU A 249 8.57 20.34 15.20
C LEU A 249 9.04 19.37 14.12
N VAL A 250 9.34 19.92 12.94
CA VAL A 250 9.79 19.13 11.78
C VAL A 250 11.27 19.42 11.55
N ASN A 251 12.08 18.36 11.54
CA ASN A 251 13.51 18.43 11.27
C ASN A 251 13.85 17.45 10.14
N GLY A 252 13.97 17.97 8.91
CA GLY A 252 14.15 17.13 7.72
C GLY A 252 12.97 16.19 7.52
N SER A 253 13.24 14.88 7.44
CA SER A 253 12.21 13.84 7.32
C SER A 253 11.58 13.44 8.65
N THR A 254 12.06 13.94 9.79
CA THR A 254 11.53 13.57 11.11
C THR A 254 10.54 14.61 11.59
N ALA A 255 9.32 14.17 11.93
CA ALA A 255 8.33 15.00 12.60
C ALA A 255 8.17 14.58 14.06
N ILE A 256 8.29 15.55 14.95
CA ILE A 256 8.05 15.41 16.38
C ILE A 256 6.73 16.13 16.69
N ILE A 257 5.77 15.39 17.22
CA ILE A 257 4.46 15.88 17.61
C ILE A 257 4.31 15.70 19.11
N ASP A 258 4.19 16.80 19.83
CA ASP A 258 3.94 16.82 21.27
C ASP A 258 2.46 17.15 21.50
N VAL A 259 1.76 16.22 22.16
CA VAL A 259 0.34 16.32 22.48
C VAL A 259 0.18 16.64 23.96
N TYR A 260 -0.44 17.77 24.28
CA TYR A 260 -0.61 18.23 25.65
C TYR A 260 -1.90 17.68 26.25
N ILE A 261 -1.78 16.88 27.31
CA ILE A 261 -2.92 16.26 27.98
C ILE A 261 -3.41 17.20 29.09
N PRO A 262 -4.68 17.64 29.07
CA PRO A 262 -5.23 18.50 30.10
C PRO A 262 -5.25 17.82 31.47
N ARG A 263 -4.97 18.58 32.54
CA ARG A 263 -4.98 18.04 33.91
C ARG A 263 -6.34 17.46 34.30
N ASP A 264 -7.43 18.09 33.87
CA ASP A 264 -8.80 17.64 34.15
C ASP A 264 -9.09 16.26 33.56
N PHE A 265 -8.40 15.87 32.49
CA PHE A 265 -8.52 14.54 31.92
C PHE A 265 -7.98 13.46 32.87
N TYR A 266 -6.87 13.71 33.56
CA TYR A 266 -6.37 12.79 34.59
C TYR A 266 -7.34 12.68 35.78
N GLN A 267 -7.99 13.79 36.16
CA GLN A 267 -9.03 13.76 37.20
C GLN A 267 -10.24 12.92 36.76
N PHE A 268 -10.65 13.05 35.50
CA PHE A 268 -11.70 12.21 34.93
C PHE A 268 -11.31 10.71 34.96
N LEU A 269 -10.09 10.36 34.54
CA LEU A 269 -9.59 8.99 34.60
C LEU A 269 -9.56 8.45 36.03
N TRP A 270 -9.07 9.24 36.99
CA TRP A 270 -9.04 8.88 38.40
C TRP A 270 -10.44 8.55 38.93
N ASN A 271 -11.41 9.43 38.68
CA ASN A 271 -12.79 9.25 39.13
C ASN A 271 -13.43 8.02 38.48
N ARG A 272 -13.21 7.81 37.18
CA ARG A 272 -13.69 6.65 36.43
C ARG A 272 -13.16 5.34 37.02
N THR A 273 -11.86 5.29 37.29
CA THR A 273 -11.20 4.08 37.80
C THR A 273 -11.56 3.83 39.26
N SER A 274 -11.73 4.90 40.05
CA SER A 274 -12.27 4.82 41.41
C SER A 274 -13.70 4.26 41.44
N ALA A 275 -14.57 4.72 40.54
CA ALA A 275 -15.97 4.29 40.46
C ALA A 275 -16.11 2.84 39.95
N LYS A 276 -15.24 2.41 39.03
CA LYS A 276 -15.20 1.02 38.56
C LYS A 276 -14.79 0.05 39.67
N GLY A 277 -14.07 0.55 40.67
CA GLY A 277 -13.45 -0.24 41.71
C GLY A 277 -12.16 -0.88 41.22
N VAL A 278 -11.12 -0.79 42.04
CA VAL A 278 -9.92 -1.60 41.89
C VAL A 278 -10.13 -2.89 42.66
N GLY A 279 -9.72 -4.02 42.08
CA GLY A 279 -9.83 -5.33 42.73
C GLY A 279 -8.91 -5.44 43.94
N TYR A 280 -8.37 -6.64 44.18
CA TYR A 280 -7.39 -6.82 45.25
C TYR A 280 -6.16 -5.93 45.04
N LEU A 281 -5.84 -5.11 46.05
CA LEU A 281 -4.60 -4.34 46.10
C LEU A 281 -3.60 -5.04 47.03
N PRO A 282 -2.33 -5.22 46.62
CA PRO A 282 -1.28 -5.76 47.49
C PRO A 282 -1.00 -4.85 48.69
N SER A 283 -0.10 -5.25 49.58
CA SER A 283 0.37 -4.38 50.67
C SER A 283 0.93 -3.05 50.12
N PRO A 284 0.68 -1.90 50.78
CA PRO A 284 1.21 -0.62 50.32
C PRO A 284 2.74 -0.61 50.19
N PRO A 285 3.32 0.10 49.21
CA PRO A 285 2.65 0.88 48.17
C PRO A 285 2.27 0.02 46.95
N ALA A 286 0.98 0.02 46.60
CA ALA A 286 0.44 -0.61 45.40
C ALA A 286 0.50 0.32 44.19
N SER A 287 0.47 -0.30 42.99
CA SER A 287 0.36 0.41 41.71
C SER A 287 -0.71 -0.22 40.82
N VAL A 288 -1.49 0.59 40.14
CA VAL A 288 -2.56 0.16 39.23
C VAL A 288 -2.31 0.74 37.84
N MET A 289 -2.20 -0.12 36.83
CA MET A 289 -2.00 0.30 35.45
C MET A 289 -3.26 0.95 34.87
N GLU A 290 -3.07 2.07 34.18
CA GLU A 290 -4.11 2.83 33.48
C GLU A 290 -3.67 3.07 32.03
N SER A 291 -4.65 3.12 31.12
CA SER A 291 -4.38 3.46 29.72
C SER A 291 -5.52 4.22 29.08
N PHE A 292 -5.17 5.01 28.06
CA PHE A 292 -6.13 5.75 27.25
C PHE A 292 -5.62 5.92 25.81
N SER A 293 -6.56 6.08 24.88
CA SER A 293 -6.24 6.31 23.47
C SER A 293 -5.98 7.78 23.17
N ILE A 294 -5.10 8.01 22.21
CA ILE A 294 -4.81 9.28 21.59
C ILE A 294 -4.95 9.07 20.08
N ASP A 295 -5.99 9.65 19.51
CA ASP A 295 -6.31 9.51 18.09
C ASP A 295 -5.89 10.78 17.37
N CYS A 296 -4.96 10.65 16.41
CA CYS A 296 -4.37 11.76 15.70
C CYS A 296 -4.64 11.67 14.20
N ILE A 297 -4.89 12.83 13.60
CA ILE A 297 -4.98 13.04 12.15
C ILE A 297 -3.80 13.95 11.78
N PHE A 298 -2.87 13.39 11.01
CA PHE A 298 -1.73 14.10 10.46
C PHE A 298 -2.02 14.43 9.00
N ARG A 299 -2.10 15.72 8.68
CA ARG A 299 -2.26 16.20 7.30
C ARG A 299 -0.89 16.38 6.67
N LEU A 300 -0.68 15.68 5.57
CA LEU A 300 0.56 15.66 4.81
C LEU A 300 0.34 16.38 3.46
N ASP A 301 1.43 16.70 2.76
CA ASP A 301 1.37 17.31 1.42
C ASP A 301 0.61 16.46 0.38
N ARG A 302 0.59 15.13 0.55
CA ARG A 302 -0.01 14.17 -0.42
C ARG A 302 -1.09 13.27 0.18
N GLY A 303 -1.66 13.63 1.34
CA GLY A 303 -2.75 12.85 1.94
C GLY A 303 -2.92 13.06 3.44
N GLU A 304 -3.72 12.20 4.06
CA GLU A 304 -3.90 12.19 5.52
C GLU A 304 -3.45 10.84 6.10
N LEU A 305 -2.69 10.89 7.18
CA LEU A 305 -2.37 9.72 8.01
C LEU A 305 -3.21 9.78 9.27
N ARG A 306 -3.93 8.69 9.56
CA ARG A 306 -4.70 8.53 10.80
C ARG A 306 -4.00 7.50 11.68
N GLY A 307 -3.62 7.91 12.88
CA GLY A 307 -2.94 7.06 13.86
C GLY A 307 -3.71 7.02 15.17
N SER A 308 -3.82 5.82 15.76
CA SER A 308 -4.34 5.63 17.11
C SER A 308 -3.21 5.11 17.99
N TYR A 309 -2.93 5.83 19.06
CA TYR A 309 -1.82 5.56 19.97
C TYR A 309 -2.37 5.28 21.36
N VAL A 310 -1.70 4.38 22.10
CA VAL A 310 -2.09 4.05 23.47
C VAL A 310 -1.06 4.66 24.42
N ALA A 311 -1.53 5.52 25.32
CA ALA A 311 -0.75 6.01 26.44
C ALA A 311 -0.99 5.10 27.64
N VAL A 312 0.09 4.70 28.31
CA VAL A 312 0.07 3.82 29.48
C VAL A 312 0.84 4.47 30.61
N PHE A 313 0.27 4.45 31.82
CA PHE A 313 0.94 4.87 33.05
C PHE A 313 0.37 4.10 34.25
N ASN A 314 0.95 4.28 35.43
CA ASN A 314 0.47 3.63 36.65
C ASN A 314 0.03 4.68 37.67
N TRP A 315 -1.19 4.52 38.20
CA TRP A 315 -1.56 5.12 39.48
C TRP A 315 -0.72 4.48 40.58
N ARG A 316 -0.18 5.27 41.51
CA ARG A 316 0.68 4.79 42.59
C ARG A 316 0.16 5.28 43.93
N GLU A 317 0.16 4.42 44.94
CA GLU A 317 -0.12 4.89 46.30
C GLU A 317 0.94 5.91 46.74
N PRO A 318 0.56 6.92 47.55
CA PRO A 318 1.51 7.88 48.08
C PRO A 318 2.58 7.16 48.92
N ILE A 319 3.84 7.59 48.80
CA ILE A 319 4.95 6.99 49.53
C ILE A 319 5.17 7.79 50.81
N VAL A 320 5.06 7.12 51.96
CA VAL A 320 5.24 7.74 53.28
C VAL A 320 6.62 7.39 53.83
N LYS A 321 7.40 8.41 54.20
CA LYS A 321 8.71 8.25 54.84
C LYS A 321 8.81 9.19 56.04
N SER A 322 9.48 8.76 57.09
CA SER A 322 9.79 9.61 58.25
C SER A 322 11.30 9.87 58.36
N PHE A 323 11.63 11.08 58.83
CA PHE A 323 12.99 11.48 59.18
C PHE A 323 12.93 12.23 60.51
N ASN A 324 13.29 11.55 61.60
CA ASN A 324 13.19 12.05 62.97
C ASN A 324 11.78 12.58 63.33
N ASP A 325 11.62 13.90 63.40
CA ASP A 325 10.42 14.66 63.72
C ASP A 325 9.62 15.09 62.48
N THR A 326 10.09 14.76 61.28
CA THR A 326 9.44 15.11 60.01
C THR A 326 8.84 13.90 59.31
N LEU A 327 7.70 14.11 58.67
CA LEU A 327 7.01 13.15 57.82
C LEU A 327 6.94 13.69 56.40
N VAL A 328 7.39 12.89 55.45
CA VAL A 328 7.37 13.20 54.02
C VAL A 328 6.40 12.26 53.33
N ILE A 329 5.41 12.83 52.66
CA ILE A 329 4.39 12.12 51.87
C ILE A 329 4.56 12.51 50.42
N ASN A 330 4.98 11.58 49.57
CA ASN A 330 5.22 11.82 48.14
C ASN A 330 4.00 11.37 47.31
N ASN A 331 3.49 12.26 46.46
CA ASN A 331 2.41 11.97 45.52
C ASN A 331 2.95 11.95 44.08
N ASP A 332 3.17 10.75 43.54
CA ASP A 332 3.63 10.54 42.16
C ASP A 332 2.49 10.61 41.11
N ASN A 333 1.27 10.95 41.52
CA ASN A 333 0.12 10.97 40.61
C ASN A 333 -0.12 12.38 40.04
N PRO A 334 -0.64 12.47 38.81
CA PRO A 334 -1.04 13.75 38.19
C PRO A 334 -2.33 14.35 38.77
N VAL A 335 -2.86 13.78 39.86
CA VAL A 335 -4.05 14.25 40.57
C VAL A 335 -3.72 14.47 42.05
N PRO A 336 -4.40 15.43 42.72
CA PRO A 336 -4.20 15.67 44.14
C PRO A 336 -4.78 14.52 44.95
N ILE A 337 -4.10 14.15 46.05
CA ILE A 337 -4.58 13.13 46.98
C ILE A 337 -4.83 13.76 48.34
N SER A 338 -6.04 13.57 48.86
CA SER A 338 -6.39 13.95 50.23
C SER A 338 -5.90 12.88 51.19
N VAL A 339 -5.12 13.29 52.19
CA VAL A 339 -4.53 12.43 53.21
C VAL A 339 -4.93 12.93 54.60
N ARG A 340 -5.31 12.02 55.49
CA ARG A 340 -5.52 12.30 56.92
C ARG A 340 -4.33 11.76 57.69
N VAL A 341 -3.64 12.64 58.40
CA VAL A 341 -2.45 12.31 59.18
C VAL A 341 -2.80 12.35 60.65
N GLU A 342 -2.60 11.23 61.33
CA GLU A 342 -2.80 11.07 62.76
C GLU A 342 -1.48 10.73 63.45
N LEU A 343 -1.22 11.34 64.60
CA LEU A 343 -0.06 11.01 65.44
C LEU A 343 -0.55 10.32 66.70
N PHE A 344 -0.14 9.07 66.90
CA PHE A 344 -0.46 8.27 68.07
C PHE A 344 0.71 8.27 69.04
N SER A 345 0.46 8.62 70.31
CA SER A 345 1.44 8.54 71.40
C SER A 345 1.38 7.15 72.04
N HIS A 346 2.52 6.45 72.05
CA HIS A 346 2.61 5.15 72.74
C HIS A 346 2.45 5.29 74.25
N THR A 347 2.97 6.37 74.84
CA THR A 347 2.88 6.59 76.29
C THR A 347 1.45 6.89 76.73
N ARG A 348 0.71 7.71 75.98
CA ARG A 348 -0.67 8.10 76.30
C ARG A 348 -1.73 7.15 75.79
N GLN A 349 -1.35 6.19 74.95
CA GLN A 349 -2.28 5.28 74.25
C GLN A 349 -3.42 6.05 73.53
N ALA A 350 -3.10 7.22 72.98
CA ALA A 350 -4.08 8.14 72.41
C ALA A 350 -3.55 8.89 71.17
N VAL A 351 -4.47 9.29 70.29
CA VAL A 351 -4.16 10.18 69.16
C VAL A 351 -4.01 11.60 69.70
N VAL A 352 -2.83 12.19 69.52
CA VAL A 352 -2.48 13.54 70.00
C VAL A 352 -2.57 14.61 68.92
N PHE A 353 -2.60 14.19 67.65
CA PHE A 353 -2.71 15.08 66.50
C PHE A 353 -3.51 14.37 65.41
N SER A 354 -4.46 15.08 64.79
CA SER A 354 -5.18 14.62 63.60
C SER A 354 -5.46 15.82 62.71
N ARG A 355 -5.02 15.75 61.45
CA ARG A 355 -5.27 16.80 60.46
C ARG A 355 -5.35 16.23 59.06
N GLU A 356 -6.22 16.80 58.24
CA GLU A 356 -6.30 16.51 56.82
C GLU A 356 -5.42 17.46 56.01
N TYR A 357 -4.75 16.90 55.02
CA TYR A 357 -3.90 17.60 54.09
C TYR A 357 -4.25 17.21 52.66
N ARG A 358 -4.01 18.11 51.73
CA ARG A 358 -4.10 17.85 50.30
C ARG A 358 -2.67 17.83 49.75
N VAL A 359 -2.23 16.68 49.25
CA VAL A 359 -0.93 16.54 48.60
C VAL A 359 -1.13 16.86 47.12
N GLU A 360 -0.48 17.92 46.65
CA GLU A 360 -0.61 18.38 45.27
C GLU A 360 -0.05 17.34 44.27
N PRO A 361 -0.50 17.36 42.99
CA PRO A 361 -0.01 16.45 41.97
C PRO A 361 1.52 16.50 41.82
N LEU A 362 2.15 15.33 41.62
CA LEU A 362 3.58 15.21 41.31
C LEU A 362 4.47 16.01 42.28
N SER A 363 4.12 15.99 43.56
CA SER A 363 4.74 16.82 44.60
C SER A 363 4.89 16.05 45.91
N GLN A 364 5.60 16.64 46.85
CA GLN A 364 5.76 16.11 48.19
C GLN A 364 5.21 17.07 49.24
N LEU A 365 4.55 16.52 50.24
CA LEU A 365 4.14 17.23 51.45
C LEU A 365 5.12 16.88 52.57
N VAL A 366 5.67 17.91 53.22
CA VAL A 366 6.54 17.75 54.39
C VAL A 366 5.83 18.31 55.61
N ILE A 367 5.68 17.49 56.64
CA ILE A 367 5.06 17.85 57.91
C ILE A 367 6.13 17.76 59.00
N ASP A 368 6.35 18.86 59.67
CA ASP A 368 7.28 18.97 60.80
C ASP A 368 6.47 18.94 62.10
N PHE A 369 6.59 17.85 62.86
CA PHE A 369 5.80 17.64 64.07
C PHE A 369 6.32 18.43 65.28
N SER A 370 7.56 18.91 65.27
CA SER A 370 8.12 19.74 66.36
C SER A 370 7.30 21.02 66.59
N ARG A 371 6.62 21.49 65.54
CA ARG A 371 5.74 22.66 65.57
C ARG A 371 4.42 22.41 66.28
N PHE A 372 4.00 21.15 66.38
CA PHE A 372 2.68 20.76 66.88
C PHE A 372 2.76 20.03 68.23
N VAL A 373 3.85 19.29 68.49
CA VAL A 373 4.03 18.48 69.69
C VAL A 373 5.41 18.75 70.29
N LYS A 374 5.43 19.20 71.55
CA LYS A 374 6.66 19.58 72.28
C LYS A 374 7.17 18.50 73.25
N GLU A 375 6.44 17.41 73.38
CA GLU A 375 6.76 16.35 74.34
C GLU A 375 7.66 15.29 73.69
N ARG A 376 8.66 14.83 74.45
CA ARG A 376 9.49 13.69 74.05
C ARG A 376 8.73 12.40 74.27
N ASP A 377 8.39 11.72 73.18
CA ASP A 377 7.78 10.40 73.18
C ASP A 377 8.12 9.65 71.88
N ALA A 378 7.86 8.34 71.88
CA ALA A 378 7.80 7.55 70.66
C ALA A 378 6.41 7.71 70.03
N TYR A 379 6.35 8.29 68.84
CA TYR A 379 5.11 8.52 68.12
C TYR A 379 5.00 7.61 66.90
N MET A 380 3.78 7.15 66.62
CA MET A 380 3.45 6.47 65.37
C MET A 380 2.59 7.40 64.52
N ALA A 381 3.11 7.87 63.39
CA ALA A 381 2.33 8.58 62.39
C ALA A 381 1.54 7.57 61.56
N ARG A 382 0.22 7.73 61.50
CA ARG A 382 -0.69 6.97 60.65
C ARG A 382 -1.23 7.88 59.57
N VAL A 383 -0.99 7.53 58.32
CA VAL A 383 -1.44 8.29 57.15
C VAL A 383 -2.52 7.50 56.46
N TYR A 384 -3.76 7.99 56.52
CA TYR A 384 -4.91 7.43 55.83
C TYR A 384 -5.18 8.21 54.55
N TYR A 385 -5.50 7.51 53.46
CA TYR A 385 -5.77 8.13 52.17
C TYR A 385 -6.75 7.29 51.36
N ASN A 386 -7.44 7.93 50.42
CA ASN A 386 -8.28 7.24 49.45
C ASN A 386 -7.48 7.01 48.17
N PHE A 387 -7.21 5.75 47.84
CA PHE A 387 -6.55 5.37 46.60
C PHE A 387 -7.53 4.60 45.73
N LEU A 388 -7.95 5.23 44.62
CA LEU A 388 -8.87 4.65 43.63
C LEU A 388 -10.15 4.05 44.25
N GLY A 389 -10.76 4.77 45.20
CA GLY A 389 -12.00 4.37 45.87
C GLY A 389 -11.80 3.50 47.11
N VAL A 390 -10.58 3.06 47.41
CA VAL A 390 -10.26 2.23 48.57
C VAL A 390 -9.57 3.06 49.64
N VAL A 391 -10.09 3.01 50.87
CA VAL A 391 -9.42 3.62 52.03
C VAL A 391 -8.23 2.76 52.43
N ARG A 392 -7.05 3.37 52.44
CA ARG A 392 -5.76 2.73 52.68
C ARG A 392 -5.03 3.49 53.78
N GLY A 393 -4.04 2.84 54.40
CA GLY A 393 -3.27 3.42 55.48
C GLY A 393 -1.82 2.94 55.49
N GLN A 394 -0.89 3.85 55.78
CA GLN A 394 0.53 3.56 56.02
C GLN A 394 0.95 4.11 57.38
N GLY A 395 1.79 3.37 58.09
CA GLY A 395 2.37 3.79 59.37
C GLY A 395 3.85 4.14 59.21
N ALA A 396 4.30 5.18 59.91
CA ALA A 396 5.72 5.54 60.00
C ALA A 396 6.06 5.92 61.45
N GLU A 397 7.19 5.42 61.97
CA GLU A 397 7.67 5.83 63.29
C GLU A 397 8.25 7.25 63.23
N ILE A 398 7.88 8.07 64.22
CA ILE A 398 8.35 9.44 64.40
C ILE A 398 9.00 9.54 65.78
N ARG A 399 10.21 10.09 65.83
CA ARG A 399 10.95 10.31 67.06
C ARG A 399 11.19 11.80 67.23
N ILE A 400 10.56 12.39 68.24
CA ILE A 400 10.75 13.80 68.59
C ILE A 400 11.85 13.87 69.65
N PRO A 401 13.01 14.47 69.33
CA PRO A 401 14.23 14.34 70.13
C PRO A 401 14.31 15.17 71.39
#